data_AF-A0A2A7REG5-F1
#
_entry.id   AF-A0A2A7REG5-F1
#
_cell.length_a   1.000
_cell.length_b   1.000
_cell.length_c   1.000
_cell.angle_alpha   90.00
_cell.angle_beta   90.00
_cell.angle_gamma   90.00
#
_symmetry.space_group_name_H-M   'P 1'
#
loop_
_entity.id
_entity.type
_entity.pdbx_description
1 polymer ?
#
loop_
_entity_poly.entity_id
_entity_poly.type
_entity_poly.pdbx_seq_one_letter_code
_entity_poly.pdbx_strand_id
1 'polypeptide(L)'
;MKRMSSLAYHFGVKLRFYPSSKQKKIIKLNYDAQRFVYNSYVGRNRSNYHAKHYLAVRQCQAMPFAFSILNNYETRLAEEVV
;
A
#
# COMPACT_ATOMS: atom_id res chain seq x y z
N MET A 1 6.91 14.56 51.59
CA MET A 1 5.98 14.74 50.46
C MET A 1 5.67 16.24 50.32
N LYS A 2 5.89 16.86 49.15
CA LYS A 2 5.63 18.31 48.99
C LYS A 2 4.13 18.58 49.07
N ARG A 3 3.72 19.62 49.82
CA ARG A 3 2.31 20.04 49.92
C ARG A 3 1.90 20.73 48.63
N MET A 4 0.64 20.59 48.20
CA MET A 4 0.13 21.18 46.94
C MET A 4 0.32 22.70 46.89
N SER A 5 0.26 23.36 48.06
CA SER A 5 0.51 24.79 48.26
C SER A 5 1.96 25.23 48.04
N SER A 6 2.91 24.28 47.96
CA SER A 6 4.34 24.56 47.74
C SER A 6 4.78 24.42 46.26
N LEU A 7 3.84 24.11 45.37
CA LEU A 7 4.08 24.03 43.93
C LEU A 7 3.77 25.38 43.28
N ALA A 8 4.60 25.79 42.31
CA ALA A 8 4.43 27.06 41.59
C ALA A 8 3.12 27.16 40.79
N TYR A 9 2.49 26.02 40.49
CA TYR A 9 1.18 25.93 39.83
C TYR A 9 0.30 24.94 40.59
N HIS A 10 -0.90 25.37 40.98
CA HIS A 10 -1.87 24.54 41.72
C HIS A 10 -2.85 23.79 40.80
N PHE A 11 -2.87 24.12 39.50
CA PHE A 11 -3.77 23.55 38.51
C PHE A 11 -2.97 23.09 37.28
N GLY A 12 -3.25 21.88 36.81
CA GLY A 12 -2.66 21.36 35.57
C GLY A 12 -3.54 21.72 34.38
N VAL A 13 -2.96 22.35 33.35
CA VAL A 13 -3.65 22.66 32.09
C VAL A 13 -3.33 21.57 31.06
N LYS A 14 -4.36 20.92 30.53
CA LYS A 14 -4.23 19.94 29.43
C LYS A 14 -4.70 20.58 28.13
N LEU A 15 -3.75 20.83 27.23
CA LEU A 15 -4.03 21.41 25.90
C LEU A 15 -3.93 20.35 24.81
N ARG A 16 -4.78 20.46 23.80
CA ARG A 16 -4.68 19.69 22.55
C ARG A 16 -4.78 20.65 21.37
N PHE A 17 -3.73 20.71 20.57
CA PHE A 17 -3.70 21.50 19.35
C PHE A 17 -4.14 20.65 18.17
N TYR A 18 -5.12 21.15 17.44
CA TYR A 18 -5.53 20.56 16.17
C TYR A 18 -4.97 21.39 15.02
N PRO A 19 -4.64 20.75 13.88
CA PRO A 19 -4.17 21.48 12.71
C PRO A 19 -5.23 22.47 12.23
N SER A 20 -4.78 23.65 11.83
CA SER A 20 -5.63 24.66 11.22
C SER A 20 -6.23 24.17 9.90
N SER A 21 -7.28 24.83 9.41
CA SER A 21 -7.88 24.49 8.11
C SER A 21 -6.87 24.53 6.96
N LYS A 22 -5.92 25.48 6.99
CA LYS A 22 -4.83 25.56 6.01
C LYS A 22 -3.91 24.33 6.09
N GLN A 23 -3.52 23.94 7.30
CA GLN A 23 -2.69 22.74 7.53
C GLN A 23 -3.41 21.47 7.08
N LYS A 24 -4.70 21.31 7.40
CA LYS A 24 -5.51 20.17 6.95
C LYS A 24 -5.59 20.06 5.43
N LYS A 25 -5.71 21.20 4.72
CA LYS A 25 -5.73 21.22 3.24
C LYS A 25 -4.41 20.71 2.65
N ILE A 26 -3.28 21.14 3.20
CA ILE A 26 -1.94 20.71 2.76
C ILE A 26 -1.75 19.21 3.03
N ILE A 27 -2.09 18.75 4.23
CA ILE A 27 -2.00 17.32 4.60
C ILE A 27 -2.82 16.46 3.64
N LYS A 28 -4.06 16.88 3.34
CA LYS A 28 -4.92 16.16 2.40
C LYS A 28 -4.30 16.07 1.00
N LEU A 29 -3.79 17.18 0.47
CA LEU A 29 -3.19 17.21 -0.86
C LEU A 29 -2.00 16.26 -0.96
N ASN A 30 -1.12 16.26 0.04
CA ASN A 30 0.04 15.36 0.08
C ASN A 30 -0.38 13.89 0.22
N TYR A 31 -1.37 13.61 1.07
CA TYR A 31 -1.89 12.26 1.26
C TYR A 31 -2.53 11.71 -0.03
N ASP A 32 -3.31 12.53 -0.71
CA ASP A 32 -3.96 12.14 -1.96
C ASP A 32 -2.92 11.87 -3.06
N ALA A 33 -1.86 12.68 -3.15
CA ALA A 33 -0.75 12.46 -4.08
C ALA A 33 0.00 11.14 -3.79
N GLN A 34 0.32 10.88 -2.52
CA GLN A 34 0.98 9.64 -2.11
C GLN A 34 0.10 8.42 -2.43
N ARG A 35 -1.21 8.50 -2.16
CA ARG A 35 -2.16 7.43 -2.45
C ARG A 35 -2.27 7.16 -3.95
N PHE A 36 -2.25 8.20 -4.78
CA PHE A 36 -2.25 8.05 -6.23
C PHE A 36 -1.02 7.27 -6.72
N VAL A 37 0.17 7.64 -6.25
CA VAL A 37 1.42 6.96 -6.62
C VAL A 37 1.40 5.50 -6.16
N TYR A 38 1.00 5.24 -4.91
CA TYR A 38 0.91 3.88 -4.38
C TYR A 38 -0.07 3.01 -5.18
N ASN A 39 -1.28 3.50 -5.43
CA ASN A 39 -2.29 2.76 -6.18
C ASN A 39 -1.82 2.44 -7.61
N SER A 40 -1.16 3.40 -8.25
CA SER A 40 -0.59 3.21 -9.58
C SER A 40 0.50 2.14 -9.59
N TYR A 41 1.37 2.15 -8.58
CA TYR A 41 2.43 1.15 -8.43
C TYR A 41 1.86 -0.25 -8.19
N VAL A 42 0.92 -0.39 -7.26
CA VAL A 42 0.27 -1.68 -6.95
C VAL A 42 -0.47 -2.21 -8.18
N GLY A 43 -1.24 -1.35 -8.87
CA GLY A 43 -1.93 -1.72 -10.10
C GLY A 43 -0.97 -2.23 -11.18
N ARG A 44 0.14 -1.51 -11.41
CA ARG A 44 1.16 -1.92 -12.38
C ARG A 44 1.85 -3.22 -11.99
N ASN A 45 2.14 -3.42 -10.70
CA ASN A 45 2.76 -4.66 -10.24
C ASN A 45 1.84 -5.86 -10.47
N ARG A 46 0.54 -5.71 -10.25
CA ARG A 46 -0.46 -6.73 -10.54
C ARG A 46 -0.50 -7.06 -12.04
N SER A 47 -0.57 -6.06 -12.92
CA SER A 47 -0.53 -6.28 -14.37
C SER A 47 0.75 -6.99 -14.82
N ASN A 48 1.91 -6.57 -14.28
CA ASN A 48 3.20 -7.20 -14.58
C ASN A 48 3.25 -8.67 -14.10
N TYR A 49 2.70 -8.96 -12.92
CA TYR A 49 2.60 -10.32 -12.41
C TYR A 49 1.81 -11.20 -13.37
N HIS A 50 0.60 -10.78 -13.76
CA HIS A 50 -0.24 -11.54 -14.67
C HIS A 50 0.39 -11.70 -16.06
N ALA A 51 0.98 -10.64 -16.61
CA ALA A 51 1.68 -10.71 -17.90
C ALA A 51 2.85 -11.71 -17.88
N LYS A 52 3.64 -11.73 -16.81
CA LYS A 52 4.74 -12.71 -16.65
C LYS A 52 4.21 -14.14 -16.61
N HIS A 53 3.13 -14.39 -15.88
CA HIS A 53 2.54 -15.74 -15.77
C HIS A 53 1.92 -16.18 -17.10
N TYR A 54 1.21 -15.29 -17.78
CA TYR A 54 0.68 -15.57 -19.12
C TYR A 54 1.78 -15.97 -20.11
N LEU A 55 2.89 -15.20 -20.15
CA LEU A 55 4.03 -15.52 -21.00
C LEU A 55 4.69 -16.85 -20.62
N ALA A 56 4.83 -17.14 -19.32
CA ALA A 56 5.39 -18.40 -18.84
C ALA A 56 4.53 -19.60 -19.26
N VAL A 57 3.20 -19.51 -19.15
CA VAL A 57 2.27 -20.55 -19.62
C VAL A 57 2.42 -20.79 -21.12
N ARG A 58 2.46 -19.71 -21.93
CA ARG A 58 2.66 -19.80 -23.38
C ARG A 58 3.98 -20.46 -23.76
N GLN A 59 5.07 -20.13 -23.05
CA GLN A 59 6.39 -20.74 -23.26
C GLN A 59 6.38 -22.23 -22.91
N CYS A 60 5.75 -22.61 -21.80
CA CYS A 60 5.58 -24.02 -21.42
C CYS A 60 4.74 -24.80 -22.43
N GLN A 61 3.67 -24.19 -22.99
CA GLN A 61 2.87 -24.81 -24.04
C GLN A 61 3.65 -24.99 -25.34
N ALA A 62 4.47 -24.01 -25.72
CA ALA A 62 5.27 -24.07 -26.94
C ALA A 62 6.41 -25.10 -26.84
N MET A 63 7.07 -25.19 -25.69
CA MET A 63 8.26 -26.03 -25.46
C MET A 63 8.14 -26.83 -24.15
N PRO A 64 7.20 -27.79 -24.04
CA PRO A 64 6.88 -28.49 -22.80
C PRO A 64 8.00 -29.38 -22.26
N PHE A 65 8.99 -29.70 -23.10
CA PHE A 65 10.16 -30.49 -22.69
C PHE A 65 11.29 -29.63 -22.09
N ALA A 66 11.28 -28.32 -22.33
CA ALA A 66 12.36 -27.41 -21.93
C ALA A 66 12.06 -26.64 -20.64
N PHE A 67 10.79 -26.58 -20.23
CA PHE A 67 10.32 -25.81 -19.07
C PHE A 67 9.42 -26.65 -18.17
N SER A 68 9.45 -26.41 -16.86
CA SER A 68 8.62 -27.11 -15.89
C SER A 68 7.13 -26.79 -16.10
N ILE A 69 6.28 -27.82 -16.12
CA ILE A 69 4.82 -27.68 -16.24
C ILE A 69 4.31 -26.87 -15.03
N LEU A 70 3.68 -25.72 -15.28
CA LEU A 70 2.99 -24.94 -14.27
C LEU A 70 1.78 -25.71 -13.73
N ASN A 71 1.49 -25.55 -12.43
CA ASN A 71 0.30 -26.16 -11.82
C ASN A 71 -0.99 -25.66 -12.50
N ASN A 72 -2.02 -26.52 -12.53
CA ASN A 72 -3.33 -26.22 -13.14
C ASN A 72 -4.02 -24.97 -12.57
N TYR A 73 -3.70 -24.59 -11.33
CA TYR A 73 -4.16 -23.34 -10.72
C TYR A 73 -3.51 -22.11 -11.37
N GLU A 74 -2.18 -22.13 -11.53
CA GLU A 74 -1.40 -21.03 -12.08
C GLU A 74 -1.72 -20.79 -13.56
N THR A 75 -1.99 -21.87 -14.32
CA THR A 75 -2.41 -21.76 -15.72
C THR A 75 -3.78 -21.10 -15.84
N ARG A 76 -4.78 -21.52 -15.05
CA ARG A 76 -6.11 -20.89 -15.04
C ARG A 76 -6.07 -19.43 -14.62
N LEU A 77 -5.30 -19.11 -13.58
CA LEU A 77 -5.12 -17.73 -13.10
C LEU A 77 -4.49 -16.81 -14.18
N ALA A 78 -3.59 -17.36 -15.00
CA ALA A 78 -2.96 -16.62 -16.08
C ALA A 78 -3.90 -16.43 -17.29
N GLU A 79 -4.83 -17.36 -17.53
CA GLU A 79 -5.79 -17.33 -18.64
C GLU A 79 -7.01 -16.44 -18.33
N GLU A 80 -7.46 -16.33 -17.08
CA GLU A 80 -8.62 -15.51 -16.68
C GLU A 80 -8.40 -13.99 -16.75
N VAL A 81 -7.15 -13.51 -16.86
CA VAL A 81 -6.81 -12.09 -16.74
C VAL A 81 -6.59 -11.40 -18.10
N VAL A 82 -6.76 -12.13 -19.21
CA VAL A 82 -6.76 -11.61 -20.59
C VAL A 82 -8.19 -11.47 -21.09
#